data_AF-A0A4Z0BZA3-F1
#
_entry.id   AF-A0A4Z0BZA3-F1
#
_cell.length_a   1.000
_cell.length_b   1.000
_cell.length_c   1.000
_cell.angle_alpha   90.00
_cell.angle_beta   90.00
_cell.angle_gamma   90.00
#
_symmetry.space_group_name_H-M   'P 1'
#
loop_
_entity.id
_entity.type
_entity.pdbx_description
1 polymer ?
#
loop_
_entity_poly.entity_id
_entity_poly.type
_entity_poly.pdbx_seq_one_letter_code
_entity_poly.pdbx_strand_id
1 'polypeptide(L)'
;MRHVTIMKVAAAVAFLFGIALLLTPNGLMAVYGAEPMNTSGVYNSMLYGALLIGVATSNWLASALAYEGRLPIVLGTLIASLAGLAVALIRVLTIPDMPPMSWLNVIIFAAYCAAYGVLLGSGSTEGASRERAPGQVH
;
A
#
# COMPACT_ATOMS: atom_id res chain seq x y z
N MET A 1 4.48 -18.34 3.91
CA MET A 1 5.22 -17.93 2.69
C MET A 1 4.49 -16.84 1.90
N ARG A 2 3.23 -17.01 1.47
CA ARG A 2 2.50 -16.00 0.68
C ARG A 2 2.42 -14.60 1.30
N HIS A 3 2.16 -14.50 2.61
CA HIS A 3 2.06 -13.21 3.30
C HIS A 3 3.39 -12.45 3.37
N VAL A 4 4.50 -13.17 3.59
CA VAL A 4 5.84 -12.59 3.64
C VAL A 4 6.16 -11.92 2.30
N THR A 5 5.91 -12.62 1.19
CA THR A 5 6.16 -12.10 -0.15
C THR A 5 5.32 -10.86 -0.44
N ILE A 6 4.00 -10.90 -0.17
CA ILE A 6 3.11 -9.76 -0.41
C ILE A 6 3.57 -8.52 0.35
N MET A 7 3.82 -8.66 1.66
CA MET A 7 4.20 -7.52 2.49
C MET A 7 5.59 -6.97 2.14
N LYS A 8 6.56 -7.84 1.77
CA LYS A 8 7.88 -7.39 1.32
C LYS A 8 7.85 -6.70 -0.04
N VAL A 9 7.03 -7.17 -0.98
CA VAL A 9 6.85 -6.51 -2.28
C VAL A 9 6.20 -5.14 -2.08
N ALA A 10 5.12 -5.07 -1.28
CA ALA A 10 4.48 -3.80 -0.96
C ALA A 10 5.43 -2.82 -0.24
N ALA A 11 6.27 -3.33 0.66
CA ALA A 11 7.32 -2.55 1.31
C ALA A 11 8.34 -2.01 0.31
N ALA A 12 8.82 -2.85 -0.61
CA ALA A 12 9.79 -2.43 -1.64
C ALA A 12 9.21 -1.34 -2.55
N VAL A 13 7.97 -1.52 -3.02
CA VAL A 13 7.30 -0.52 -3.86
C VAL A 13 7.07 0.79 -3.10
N ALA A 14 6.56 0.72 -1.86
CA ALA A 14 6.38 1.92 -1.03
C ALA A 14 7.72 2.62 -0.74
N PHE A 15 8.80 1.87 -0.54
CA PHE A 15 10.13 2.43 -0.34
C PHE A 15 10.66 3.14 -1.58
N LEU A 16 10.55 2.53 -2.77
CA LEU A 16 11.00 3.12 -4.02
C LEU A 16 10.25 4.42 -4.34
N PHE A 17 8.92 4.40 -4.24
CA PHE A 17 8.11 5.62 -4.42
C PHE A 17 8.39 6.65 -3.32
N GLY A 18 8.56 6.19 -2.08
CA GLY A 18 8.87 7.04 -0.93
C GLY A 18 10.19 7.79 -1.11
N ILE A 19 11.25 7.11 -1.54
CA ILE A 19 12.55 7.72 -1.82
C ILE A 19 12.48 8.65 -3.03
N ALA A 20 11.80 8.26 -4.12
CA ALA A 20 11.63 9.11 -5.29
C ALA A 20 10.91 10.41 -4.94
N LEU A 21 9.81 10.33 -4.19
CA LEU A 21 9.07 11.51 -3.71
C LEU A 21 9.83 12.31 -2.65
N LEU A 22 10.68 11.69 -1.84
CA LEU A 22 11.45 12.41 -0.84
C LEU A 22 12.60 13.22 -1.45
N LEU A 23 13.30 12.66 -2.44
CA LEU A 23 14.51 13.25 -3.00
C LEU A 23 14.26 14.02 -4.30
N THR A 24 13.32 13.57 -5.13
CA THR A 24 13.06 14.15 -6.45
C THR A 24 11.57 14.12 -6.84
N PRO A 25 10.68 14.82 -6.11
CA PRO A 25 9.25 14.92 -6.46
C PRO A 25 9.03 15.24 -7.95
N ASN A 26 9.69 16.28 -8.46
CA ASN A 26 9.52 16.72 -9.84
C ASN A 26 10.13 15.74 -10.85
N GLY A 27 11.19 15.01 -10.48
CA GLY A 27 11.72 13.93 -11.31
C GLY A 27 10.71 12.79 -11.46
N LEU A 28 10.01 12.43 -10.38
CA LEU A 28 8.93 11.45 -10.46
C LEU A 28 7.74 11.97 -11.27
N MET A 29 7.33 13.23 -11.08
CA MET A 29 6.24 13.84 -11.87
C MET A 29 6.54 13.86 -13.38
N ALA A 30 7.81 14.08 -13.75
CA ALA A 30 8.24 14.01 -15.15
C ALA A 30 8.03 12.60 -15.76
N VAL A 31 8.23 11.53 -14.98
CA VAL A 31 7.92 10.15 -15.42
C VAL A 31 6.42 9.97 -15.66
N TYR A 32 5.57 10.65 -14.89
CA TYR A 32 4.12 10.69 -15.10
C TYR A 32 3.70 11.58 -16.28
N GLY A 33 4.63 12.29 -16.94
CA GLY A 33 4.33 13.26 -17.99
C GLY A 33 3.60 14.50 -17.44
N ALA A 34 3.74 14.79 -16.15
CA ALA A 34 3.07 15.90 -15.49
C ALA A 34 3.99 17.11 -15.36
N GLU A 35 3.38 18.29 -15.35
CA GLU A 35 4.08 19.56 -15.13
C GLU A 35 4.78 19.60 -13.76
N PRO A 36 5.92 20.31 -13.64
CA PRO A 36 6.60 20.50 -12.37
C PRO A 36 5.68 21.08 -11.29
N MET A 37 5.81 20.57 -10.07
CA MET A 37 5.04 21.07 -8.94
C MET A 37 5.59 22.42 -8.48
N ASN A 38 4.69 23.28 -7.97
CA ASN A 38 5.07 24.47 -7.22
C ASN A 38 5.72 24.09 -5.87
N THR A 39 6.30 25.07 -5.18
CA THR A 39 7.04 24.85 -3.91
C THR A 39 6.22 24.09 -2.86
N SER A 40 4.94 24.45 -2.70
CA SER A 40 4.04 23.78 -1.75
C SER A 40 3.75 22.34 -2.16
N GLY A 41 3.62 22.07 -3.46
CA GLY A 41 3.44 20.73 -4.00
C GLY A 41 4.66 19.84 -3.78
N VAL A 42 5.86 20.39 -4.01
CA VAL A 42 7.14 19.70 -3.74
C VAL A 42 7.22 19.32 -2.26
N TYR A 43 6.98 20.26 -1.35
CA TYR A 43 7.03 20.01 0.09
C TYR A 43 6.05 18.92 0.54
N ASN A 44 4.78 19.00 0.08
CA ASN A 44 3.78 17.98 0.41
C ASN A 44 4.15 16.60 -0.15
N SER A 45 4.71 16.55 -1.36
CA SER A 45 5.22 15.30 -1.96
C SER A 45 6.35 14.70 -1.14
N MET A 46 7.28 15.51 -0.62
CA MET A 46 8.35 15.03 0.26
C MET A 46 7.80 14.46 1.58
N LEU A 47 6.81 15.12 2.19
CA LEU A 47 6.13 14.60 3.39
C LEU A 47 5.42 13.27 3.09
N TYR A 48 4.74 13.17 1.96
CA TYR A 48 4.11 11.93 1.52
C TYR A 48 5.17 10.83 1.25
N GLY A 49 6.31 11.19 0.67
CA GLY A 49 7.45 10.30 0.51
C GLY A 49 7.98 9.74 1.83
N ALA A 50 8.13 10.60 2.84
CA ALA A 50 8.51 10.18 4.19
C ALA A 50 7.47 9.24 4.83
N LEU A 51 6.17 9.52 4.66
CA LEU A 51 5.10 8.64 5.10
C LEU A 51 5.19 7.25 4.44
N LEU A 52 5.45 7.19 3.13
CA LEU A 52 5.60 5.94 2.40
C LEU A 52 6.80 5.11 2.89
N ILE A 53 7.91 5.75 3.29
CA ILE A 53 9.04 5.06 3.92
C ILE A 53 8.63 4.44 5.27
N GLY A 54 7.82 5.14 6.06
CA GLY A 54 7.24 4.61 7.29
C GLY A 54 6.34 3.38 7.05
N VAL A 55 5.50 3.46 6.02
CA VAL A 55 4.64 2.33 5.57
C VAL A 55 5.49 1.15 5.09
N ALA A 56 6.56 1.43 4.33
CA ALA A 56 7.49 0.42 3.85
C ALA A 56 8.15 -0.33 5.00
N THR A 57 8.69 0.42 5.96
CA THR A 57 9.34 -0.14 7.16
C THR A 57 8.36 -0.99 7.97
N SER A 58 7.15 -0.48 8.20
CA SER A 58 6.09 -1.19 8.93
C SER A 58 5.72 -2.51 8.26
N ASN A 59 5.56 -2.51 6.93
CA ASN A 59 5.24 -3.73 6.18
C ASN A 59 6.39 -4.73 6.15
N TRP A 60 7.62 -4.24 6.04
CA TRP A 60 8.81 -5.10 6.07
C TRP A 60 8.93 -5.83 7.42
N LEU A 61 8.82 -5.10 8.52
CA LEU A 61 8.89 -5.67 9.88
C LEU A 61 7.72 -6.61 10.15
N ALA A 62 6.51 -6.21 9.80
CA ALA A 62 5.31 -7.02 10.00
C ALA A 62 5.30 -8.31 9.18
N SER A 63 6.08 -8.38 8.09
CA SER A 63 6.21 -9.59 7.27
C SER A 63 6.75 -10.80 8.05
N ALA A 64 7.49 -10.56 9.14
CA ALA A 64 8.03 -11.62 10.00
C ALA A 64 7.09 -12.02 11.15
N LEU A 65 5.99 -11.28 11.37
CA LEU A 65 5.07 -11.52 12.47
C LEU A 65 4.04 -12.61 12.14
N ALA A 66 3.60 -13.32 13.19
CA ALA A 66 2.43 -14.19 13.15
C ALA A 66 1.16 -13.39 12.80
N TYR A 67 0.08 -14.10 12.42
CA TYR A 67 -1.15 -13.49 11.94
C TYR A 67 -1.71 -12.42 12.90
N GLU A 68 -1.83 -12.75 14.18
CA GLU A 68 -2.37 -11.85 15.20
C GLU A 68 -1.54 -10.55 15.31
N GLY A 69 -0.21 -10.66 15.24
CA GLY A 69 0.70 -9.51 15.35
C GLY A 69 0.73 -8.62 14.10
N ARG A 70 0.49 -9.17 12.91
CA ARG A 70 0.47 -8.38 11.66
C ARG A 70 -0.91 -7.81 11.29
N LEU A 71 -1.98 -8.31 11.89
CA LEU A 71 -3.35 -7.96 11.53
C LEU A 71 -3.64 -6.44 11.58
N PRO A 72 -3.24 -5.68 12.63
CA PRO A 72 -3.47 -4.23 12.68
C PRO A 72 -2.77 -3.48 11.54
N ILE A 73 -1.58 -3.93 11.14
CA ILE A 73 -0.79 -3.32 10.07
C ILE A 73 -1.42 -3.61 8.71
N VAL A 74 -1.91 -4.84 8.51
CA VAL A 74 -2.67 -5.23 7.32
C VAL A 74 -3.94 -4.39 7.18
N LEU A 75 -4.71 -4.23 8.26
CA LEU A 75 -5.93 -3.42 8.28
C LEU A 75 -5.66 -1.94 8.02
N GLY A 76 -4.68 -1.35 8.73
CA GLY A 76 -4.30 0.04 8.53
C GLY A 76 -3.83 0.31 7.10
N THR A 77 -3.01 -0.58 6.53
CA THR A 77 -2.53 -0.45 5.15
C THR A 77 -3.67 -0.62 4.14
N LEU A 78 -4.62 -1.52 4.39
CA LEU A 78 -5.80 -1.70 3.54
C LEU A 78 -6.67 -0.44 3.53
N ILE A 79 -6.97 0.15 4.68
CA ILE A 79 -7.77 1.37 4.79
C ILE A 79 -7.07 2.54 4.08
N ALA A 80 -5.76 2.71 4.30
CA ALA A 80 -4.97 3.72 3.62
C ALA A 80 -4.98 3.53 2.10
N SER A 81 -4.89 2.27 1.64
CA SER A 81 -4.93 1.94 0.21
C SER A 81 -6.30 2.19 -0.42
N LEU A 82 -7.40 1.93 0.31
CA LEU A 82 -8.76 2.25 -0.13
C LEU A 82 -8.97 3.76 -0.27
N ALA A 83 -8.49 4.54 0.70
CA ALA A 83 -8.52 6.00 0.61
C ALA A 83 -7.70 6.50 -0.58
N GLY A 84 -6.49 5.98 -0.78
CA GLY A 84 -5.65 6.29 -1.93
C GLY A 84 -6.31 5.94 -3.27
N LEU A 85 -6.94 4.76 -3.36
CA LEU A 85 -7.69 4.32 -4.53
C LEU A 85 -8.85 5.27 -4.85
N ALA A 86 -9.63 5.67 -3.83
CA ALA A 86 -10.73 6.60 -4.00
C ALA A 86 -10.24 7.95 -4.55
N VAL A 87 -9.18 8.51 -3.97
CA VAL A 87 -8.58 9.77 -4.45
C VAL A 87 -8.05 9.64 -5.88
N ALA A 88 -7.37 8.53 -6.20
CA ALA A 88 -6.85 8.28 -7.54
C ALA A 88 -7.98 8.18 -8.59
N LEU A 89 -9.08 7.48 -8.25
CA LEU A 89 -10.25 7.37 -9.11
C LEU A 89 -10.94 8.72 -9.30
N ILE A 90 -11.18 9.48 -8.24
CA ILE A 90 -11.76 10.82 -8.33
C ILE A 90 -10.93 11.69 -9.28
N ARG A 91 -9.61 11.68 -9.13
CA ARG A 91 -8.69 12.46 -9.96
C ARG A 91 -8.79 12.10 -11.44
N VAL A 92 -8.71 10.81 -11.78
CA VAL A 92 -8.73 10.34 -13.19
C VAL A 92 -10.11 10.49 -13.83
N LEU A 93 -11.19 10.38 -13.06
CA LEU A 93 -12.55 10.47 -13.58
C LEU A 93 -13.08 11.91 -13.70
N THR A 94 -12.52 12.86 -12.93
CA THR A 94 -13.02 14.24 -12.86
C THR A 94 -12.21 15.20 -13.74
N ILE A 95 -10.93 14.91 -14.00
CA ILE A 95 -10.07 15.79 -14.79
C ILE A 95 -10.06 15.29 -16.24
N PRO A 96 -10.57 16.08 -17.21
CA PRO A 96 -10.45 15.76 -18.63
C PRO A 96 -8.97 15.69 -19.04
N ASP A 97 -8.64 14.80 -19.97
CA ASP A 97 -7.32 14.71 -20.60
C ASP A 97 -6.16 14.32 -19.68
N MET A 98 -6.43 13.55 -18.62
CA MET A 98 -5.37 12.99 -17.78
C MET A 98 -4.44 12.07 -18.59
N PRO A 99 -3.11 12.21 -18.43
CA PRO A 99 -2.16 11.33 -19.10
C PRO A 99 -2.44 9.87 -18.79
N PRO A 100 -2.27 8.93 -19.76
CA PRO A 100 -2.50 7.50 -19.54
C PRO A 100 -1.73 6.94 -18.33
N MET A 101 -0.54 7.51 -18.05
CA MET A 101 0.29 7.13 -16.91
C MET A 101 -0.36 7.40 -15.55
N SER A 102 -1.39 8.24 -15.48
CA SER A 102 -2.17 8.51 -14.26
C SER A 102 -2.90 7.27 -13.74
N TRP A 103 -3.23 6.33 -14.62
CA TRP A 103 -3.85 5.05 -14.26
C TRP A 103 -2.92 4.15 -13.45
N LEU A 104 -1.59 4.36 -13.52
CA LEU A 104 -0.63 3.58 -12.76
C LEU A 104 -0.93 3.62 -11.26
N ASN A 105 -1.26 4.79 -10.71
CA ASN A 105 -1.62 4.94 -9.29
C ASN A 105 -2.91 4.19 -8.95
N VAL A 106 -3.92 4.21 -9.84
CA VAL A 106 -5.16 3.44 -9.67
C VAL A 106 -4.85 1.95 -9.60
N ILE A 107 -4.02 1.46 -10.52
CA ILE A 107 -3.62 0.05 -10.58
C ILE A 107 -2.83 -0.35 -9.33
N ILE A 108 -1.87 0.47 -8.88
CA ILE A 108 -1.08 0.19 -7.67
C ILE A 108 -1.99 0.11 -6.44
N PHE A 109 -2.86 1.10 -6.23
CA PHE A 109 -3.76 1.09 -5.07
C PHE A 109 -4.78 -0.05 -5.15
N ALA A 110 -5.32 -0.37 -6.32
CA ALA A 110 -6.20 -1.51 -6.51
C ALA A 110 -5.48 -2.84 -6.20
N ALA A 111 -4.24 -2.99 -6.66
CA ALA A 111 -3.41 -4.16 -6.36
C ALA A 111 -3.13 -4.29 -4.86
N TYR A 112 -2.87 -3.17 -4.18
CA TYR A 112 -2.69 -3.16 -2.72
C TYR A 112 -3.99 -3.56 -2.01
N CYS A 113 -5.13 -2.97 -2.37
CA CYS A 113 -6.43 -3.34 -1.81
C CYS A 113 -6.71 -4.85 -1.99
N ALA A 114 -6.49 -5.39 -3.18
CA ALA A 114 -6.65 -6.81 -3.43
C ALA A 114 -5.68 -7.65 -2.60
N ALA A 115 -4.39 -7.29 -2.55
CA ALA A 115 -3.37 -8.03 -1.83
C ALA A 115 -3.64 -8.06 -0.31
N TYR A 116 -3.92 -6.91 0.31
CA TYR A 116 -4.22 -6.83 1.75
C TYR A 116 -5.61 -7.40 2.08
N GLY A 117 -6.59 -7.31 1.18
CA GLY A 117 -7.88 -7.99 1.33
C GLY A 117 -7.74 -9.52 1.35
N VAL A 118 -6.88 -10.06 0.48
CA VAL A 118 -6.53 -11.49 0.47
C VAL A 118 -5.81 -11.91 1.75
N LEU A 119 -4.95 -11.05 2.32
CA LEU A 119 -4.29 -11.32 3.60
C LEU A 119 -5.28 -11.34 4.76
N LEU A 120 -6.23 -10.40 4.77
CA LEU A 120 -7.28 -10.34 5.78
C LEU A 120 -8.18 -11.58 5.74
N GLY A 121 -8.62 -11.99 4.54
CA GLY A 121 -9.45 -13.19 4.37
C GLY A 121 -8.73 -14.49 4.70
N SER A 122 -7.40 -14.56 4.58
CA SER A 122 -6.65 -15.79 4.87
C SER A 122 -6.57 -16.17 6.35
N GLY A 123 -6.85 -15.24 7.27
CA GLY A 123 -6.83 -15.53 8.70
C GLY A 123 -8.14 -16.09 9.26
N SER A 124 -9.28 -15.81 8.61
CA SER A 124 -10.58 -16.34 9.05
C SER A 124 -10.65 -17.88 8.91
N THR A 125 -9.96 -18.43 7.92
CA THR A 125 -9.85 -19.89 7.71
C THR A 125 -8.96 -20.60 8.74
N GLU A 126 -7.92 -19.93 9.24
CA GLU A 126 -7.03 -20.49 10.27
C GLU A 126 -7.71 -20.48 11.65
N GLY A 127 -8.44 -19.42 11.99
CA GLY A 127 -9.22 -19.34 13.24
C GLY A 127 -10.32 -20.41 13.33
N ALA A 128 -11.09 -20.59 12.26
CA ALA A 128 -12.16 -21.60 12.19
C ALA A 128 -11.64 -23.05 12.28
N SER A 129 -10.38 -23.30 11.91
CA SER A 129 -9.76 -24.62 12.02
C SER A 129 -9.28 -24.93 13.44
N ARG A 130 -8.82 -23.92 14.20
CA ARG A 130 -8.43 -24.07 15.61
C ARG A 130 -9.63 -24.28 16.54
N GLU A 131 -10.75 -23.64 16.26
CA GLU A 131 -11.98 -23.75 17.07
C GLU A 131 -12.73 -25.08 16.88
N ARG A 132 -12.43 -25.83 15.80
CA ARG A 132 -12.94 -27.20 15.56
C ARG A 132 -12.10 -28.31 16.20
N ALA A 133 -11.01 -27.96 16.89
CA ALA A 133 -10.20 -28.93 17.63
C ALA A 133 -10.47 -29.00 19.17
N PRO A 134 -11.70 -28.85 19.71
CA PRO A 134 -11.96 -29.19 21.11
C PRO A 134 -12.26 -30.70 21.18
N GLY A 135 -11.25 -31.55 21.40
CA GLY A 135 -11.56 -32.96 21.67
C GLY A 135 -10.47 -34.02 21.52
N GLN A 136 -9.17 -33.71 21.57
CA GLN A 136 -8.14 -34.77 21.67
C GLN A 136 -7.24 -34.52 22.89
N VAL A 137 -7.80 -34.80 24.07
CA VAL A 137 -7.04 -35.26 25.23
C VAL A 137 -7.79 -36.47 25.78
N HIS A 138 -7.35 -37.66 25.37
CA HIS A 138 -7.54 -38.92 26.07
C HIS A 138 -6.16 -39.52 26.32
#